data_AF-A0A2H0C608-F1
#
_entry.id   AF-A0A2H0C608-F1
#
_cell.length_a   1.000
_cell.length_b   1.000
_cell.length_c   1.000
_cell.angle_alpha   90.00
_cell.angle_beta   90.00
_cell.angle_gamma   90.00
#
_symmetry.space_group_name_H-M   'P 1'
#
loop_
_entity.id
_entity.type
_entity.pdbx_description
1 polymer ?
#
loop_
_entity_poly.entity_id
_entity_poly.type
_entity_poly.pdbx_seq_one_letter_code
_entity_poly.pdbx_strand_id
1 'polypeptide(L)'
;MIPLIFNLGTTLLSHIVRAQGFVSDFGEKPPRSTMSYVLPFVGMGFSFILVKYRERIGDMLGEAHWMVKIGGVYYVLVYIAIIIFFWSIAELTDTTHIFLAPLTVILPFGDNKTDF
;
A
#
# COMPACT_ATOMS: atom_id res chain seq x y z
N MET A 1 -31.09 34.29 -39.13
CA MET A 1 -29.74 33.68 -39.01
C MET A 1 -29.08 33.82 -37.62
N ILE A 2 -29.81 34.22 -36.58
CA ILE A 2 -29.27 34.44 -35.22
C ILE A 2 -29.34 33.20 -34.26
N PRO A 3 -30.23 32.19 -34.41
CA PRO A 3 -30.36 31.13 -33.40
C PRO A 3 -29.30 30.01 -33.47
N LEU A 4 -28.50 29.93 -34.55
CA LEU A 4 -27.59 28.81 -34.79
C LEU A 4 -26.25 28.95 -34.04
N ILE A 5 -25.84 30.19 -33.73
CA ILE A 5 -24.61 30.50 -32.98
C ILE A 5 -24.80 30.24 -31.47
N PHE A 6 -26.01 30.45 -30.93
CA PHE A 6 -26.30 30.30 -29.50
C PHE A 6 -26.36 28.83 -29.04
N ASN A 7 -26.88 27.93 -29.90
CA ASN A 7 -27.00 26.50 -29.60
C ASN A 7 -25.62 25.78 -29.60
N LEU A 8 -24.68 26.27 -30.39
CA LEU A 8 -23.30 25.75 -30.43
C LEU A 8 -22.51 26.11 -29.16
N GLY A 9 -22.78 27.29 -28.58
CA GLY A 9 -22.16 27.73 -27.33
C GLY A 9 -22.60 26.92 -26.12
N THR A 10 -23.89 26.58 -26.01
CA THR A 10 -24.45 25.81 -24.89
C THR A 10 -24.05 24.33 -24.92
N THR A 11 -23.87 23.76 -26.12
CA THR A 11 -23.40 22.38 -26.28
C THR A 11 -21.91 22.24 -25.98
N LEU A 12 -21.07 23.17 -26.44
CA LEU A 12 -19.64 23.18 -26.07
C LEU A 12 -19.43 23.40 -24.58
N LEU A 13 -20.20 24.30 -23.96
CA LEU A 13 -20.14 24.52 -22.50
C LEU A 13 -20.55 23.29 -21.70
N SER A 14 -21.60 22.57 -22.11
CA SER A 14 -22.00 21.34 -21.39
C SER A 14 -20.95 20.24 -21.52
N HIS A 15 -20.27 20.12 -22.66
CA HIS A 15 -19.17 19.17 -22.82
C HIS A 15 -17.93 19.54 -21.99
N ILE A 16 -17.58 20.83 -21.89
CA ILE A 16 -16.44 21.30 -21.09
C ILE A 16 -16.73 21.14 -19.59
N VAL A 17 -17.94 21.47 -19.13
CA VAL A 17 -18.36 21.26 -17.73
C VAL A 17 -18.38 19.77 -17.38
N ARG A 18 -18.81 18.91 -18.30
CA ARG A 18 -18.78 17.45 -18.13
C ARG A 18 -17.35 16.89 -18.10
N ALA A 19 -16.44 17.50 -18.86
CA ALA A 19 -15.02 17.16 -18.81
C ALA A 19 -14.36 17.55 -17.47
N GLN A 20 -14.77 18.68 -16.87
CA GLN A 20 -14.29 19.07 -15.53
C GLN A 20 -14.82 18.14 -14.42
N GLY A 21 -16.08 17.70 -14.54
CA GLY A 21 -16.64 16.68 -13.64
C GLY A 21 -15.92 15.33 -13.72
N PHE A 22 -15.39 14.97 -14.89
CA PHE A 22 -14.62 13.74 -15.08
C PHE A 22 -13.18 13.86 -14.51
N VAL A 23 -12.55 15.03 -14.62
CA VAL A 23 -11.22 15.29 -14.06
C VAL A 23 -11.22 15.30 -12.53
N SER A 24 -12.33 15.65 -11.89
CA SER A 24 -12.46 15.64 -10.43
C SER A 24 -12.63 14.23 -9.84
N ASP A 25 -13.01 13.24 -10.66
CA ASP A 25 -13.30 11.86 -10.22
C ASP A 25 -12.05 10.95 -10.22
N PHE A 26 -10.99 11.31 -10.95
CA PHE A 26 -9.76 10.51 -11.04
C PHE A 26 -8.80 10.67 -9.86
N GLY A 27 -9.10 11.54 -8.89
CA GLY A 27 -8.14 11.98 -7.88
C GLY A 27 -8.37 11.50 -6.46
N GLU A 28 -9.58 11.08 -6.10
CA GLU A 28 -9.93 10.85 -4.70
C GLU A 28 -10.15 9.36 -4.41
N LYS A 29 -9.10 8.68 -3.93
CA LYS A 29 -9.29 7.44 -3.17
C LYS A 29 -10.21 7.76 -1.97
N PRO A 30 -11.14 6.85 -1.61
CA PRO A 30 -12.03 7.07 -0.47
C PRO A 30 -11.19 7.38 0.78
N PRO A 31 -11.65 8.28 1.66
CA PRO A 31 -10.89 8.72 2.82
C PRO A 31 -10.50 7.50 3.65
N ARG A 32 -9.20 7.18 3.65
CA ARG A 32 -8.63 6.15 4.53
C ARG A 32 -8.98 6.58 5.95
N SER A 33 -9.76 5.76 6.66
CA SER A 33 -10.08 6.03 8.06
C SER A 33 -8.79 6.26 8.84
N THR A 34 -8.80 7.16 9.82
CA THR A 34 -7.63 7.55 10.62
C THR A 34 -6.90 6.34 11.23
N MET A 35 -7.57 5.20 11.39
CA MET A 35 -6.99 3.92 11.81
C MET A 35 -5.94 3.36 10.82
N SER A 36 -6.04 3.66 9.53
CA SER A 36 -5.12 3.14 8.50
C SER A 36 -3.73 3.78 8.55
N TYR A 37 -3.59 4.98 9.14
CA TYR A 37 -2.30 5.65 9.31
C TYR A 37 -1.57 5.17 10.56
N VAL A 38 -2.29 4.75 11.60
CA VAL A 38 -1.69 4.30 12.87
C VAL A 38 -0.94 2.97 12.69
N LEU A 39 -1.46 2.07 11.87
CA LEU A 39 -0.90 0.74 11.63
C LEU A 39 0.59 0.77 11.19
N PRO A 40 0.99 1.56 10.17
CA PRO A 40 2.40 1.61 9.78
C PRO A 40 3.31 2.29 10.80
N PHE A 41 2.83 3.27 11.58
CA PHE A 41 3.63 3.82 12.69
C PHE A 41 3.93 2.75 13.75
N VAL A 42 2.93 1.93 14.08
CA VAL A 42 3.12 0.78 14.99
C VAL A 42 4.08 -0.24 14.38
N GLY A 43 3.95 -0.55 13.09
CA GLY A 43 4.86 -1.46 12.38
C GLY A 43 6.31 -0.98 12.37
N MET A 44 6.52 0.32 12.17
CA MET A 44 7.84 0.95 12.23
C MET A 44 8.45 0.84 13.63
N GLY A 45 7.68 1.18 14.67
CA GLY A 45 8.11 1.03 16.06
C GLY A 45 8.42 -0.43 16.44
N PHE A 46 7.58 -1.37 15.99
CA PHE A 46 7.77 -2.79 16.20
C PHE A 46 9.07 -3.30 15.58
N SER A 47 9.42 -2.86 14.36
CA SER A 47 10.68 -3.21 13.72
C SER A 47 11.90 -2.82 14.58
N PHE A 48 11.91 -1.60 15.13
CA PHE A 48 13.00 -1.17 16.01
C PHE A 48 13.09 -2.01 17.29
N ILE A 49 11.95 -2.36 17.90
CA ILE A 49 11.91 -3.24 19.07
C ILE A 49 12.48 -4.62 18.72
N LEU A 50 12.12 -5.16 17.56
CA LEU A 50 12.58 -6.46 17.07
C LEU A 50 14.09 -6.50 16.87
N VAL A 51 14.66 -5.45 16.26
CA VAL A 51 16.13 -5.32 16.11
C VAL A 51 16.82 -5.14 17.46
N LYS A 52 16.23 -4.33 18.35
CA LYS A 52 16.82 -4.02 19.65
C LYS A 52 16.82 -5.21 20.61
N TYR A 53 15.77 -6.02 20.61
CA TYR A 53 15.63 -7.20 21.46
C TYR A 53 15.91 -8.51 20.72
N ARG A 54 16.60 -8.45 19.57
CA ARG A 54 16.90 -9.63 18.74
C ARG A 54 17.61 -10.75 19.52
N GLU A 55 18.43 -10.41 20.50
CA GLU A 55 19.13 -11.36 21.36
C GLU A 55 18.17 -12.16 22.23
N ARG A 56 17.37 -11.46 23.03
CA ARG A 56 16.39 -12.11 23.91
C ARG A 56 15.33 -12.90 23.13
N ILE A 57 14.86 -12.36 22.00
CA ILE A 57 13.85 -13.03 21.18
C ILE A 57 14.46 -14.25 20.49
N GLY A 58 15.70 -14.16 20.01
CA GLY A 58 16.42 -15.27 19.41
C GLY A 58 16.64 -16.42 20.40
N ASP A 59 17.07 -16.09 21.61
CA ASP A 59 17.30 -17.07 22.68
C ASP A 59 16.00 -17.75 23.13
N MET A 60 14.86 -17.04 23.07
CA MET A 60 13.53 -17.59 23.39
C MET A 60 12.95 -18.48 22.28
N LEU A 61 13.17 -18.13 21.01
CA LEU A 61 12.65 -18.89 19.87
C LEU A 61 13.47 -20.15 19.58
N GLY A 62 14.73 -20.17 20.00
CA GLY A 62 15.66 -21.25 19.74
C GLY A 62 16.11 -21.30 18.27
N GLU A 63 17.15 -22.09 18.00
CA GLU A 63 17.70 -22.22 16.65
C GLU A 63 17.14 -23.46 15.94
N ALA A 64 16.35 -23.23 14.89
CA ALA A 64 15.96 -24.31 13.98
C ALA A 64 17.11 -24.62 13.01
N HIS A 65 17.22 -25.88 12.57
CA HIS A 65 18.32 -26.34 11.71
C HIS A 65 18.43 -25.57 10.37
N TRP A 66 17.32 -25.05 9.85
CA TRP A 66 17.33 -24.24 8.63
C TRP A 66 17.86 -22.81 8.86
N MET A 67 17.74 -22.28 10.09
CA MET A 67 18.18 -20.93 10.45
C MET A 67 19.71 -20.86 10.52
N VAL A 68 20.36 -21.95 10.94
CA VAL A 68 21.83 -22.06 10.98
C VAL A 68 22.46 -21.78 9.61
N LYS A 69 21.80 -22.20 8.52
CA LYS A 69 22.29 -21.95 7.14
C LYS A 69 22.33 -20.47 6.75
N ILE A 70 21.52 -19.65 7.43
CA ILE A 70 21.31 -18.21 7.14
C ILE A 70 22.09 -17.34 8.15
N GLY A 71 22.89 -17.96 9.03
CA GLY A 71 23.66 -17.27 10.08
C GLY A 71 23.03 -17.34 11.47
N GLY A 72 21.98 -18.15 11.66
CA GLY A 72 21.30 -18.35 12.94
C GLY A 72 20.01 -17.55 13.08
N VAL A 73 19.32 -17.73 14.20
CA VAL A 73 18.02 -17.08 14.50
C VAL A 73 18.13 -15.55 14.50
N TYR A 74 19.30 -15.05 14.88
CA TYR A 74 19.67 -13.64 14.93
C TYR A 74 19.47 -12.89 13.62
N TYR A 75 20.04 -13.42 12.54
CA TYR A 75 19.93 -12.79 11.22
C TYR A 75 18.52 -12.88 10.67
N VAL A 76 17.80 -13.98 10.95
CA VAL A 76 16.40 -14.13 10.57
C VAL A 76 15.54 -13.04 11.20
N LEU A 77 15.71 -12.76 12.49
CA LEU A 77 14.99 -11.68 13.17
C LEU A 77 15.30 -10.30 12.58
N VAL A 78 16.56 -10.06 12.21
CA VAL A 78 16.97 -8.83 11.53
C VAL A 78 16.31 -8.70 10.16
N TYR A 79 16.27 -9.77 9.36
CA TYR A 79 15.61 -9.75 8.05
C TYR A 79 14.10 -9.49 8.17
N ILE A 80 13.43 -10.15 9.12
CA ILE A 80 12.00 -9.91 9.39
C ILE A 80 11.78 -8.45 9.78
N ALA A 81 12.61 -7.89 10.66
CA ALA A 81 12.48 -6.50 11.08
C ALA A 81 12.67 -5.51 9.92
N ILE A 82 13.64 -5.77 9.03
CA ILE A 82 13.87 -4.96 7.83
C ILE A 82 12.67 -5.01 6.88
N ILE A 83 12.09 -6.20 6.65
CA ILE A 83 10.91 -6.35 5.80
C ILE A 83 9.72 -5.57 6.37
N ILE A 84 9.45 -5.69 7.68
CA ILE A 84 8.37 -4.95 8.35
C ILE A 84 8.59 -3.43 8.27
N PHE A 85 9.85 -2.99 8.37
CA PHE A 85 10.20 -1.57 8.26
C PHE A 85 9.89 -1.03 6.87
N PHE A 86 10.38 -1.69 5.83
CA PHE A 86 10.12 -1.27 4.45
C PHE A 86 8.63 -1.36 4.09
N TRP A 87 7.92 -2.38 4.59
CA TRP A 87 6.48 -2.47 4.46
C TRP A 87 5.77 -1.26 5.08
N SER A 88 6.18 -0.86 6.28
CA SER A 88 5.61 0.29 6.98
C SER A 88 5.82 1.59 6.21
N ILE A 89 6.99 1.76 5.59
CA ILE A 89 7.27 2.91 4.71
C ILE A 89 6.43 2.84 3.43
N ALA A 90 6.29 1.67 2.82
CA ALA A 90 5.48 1.48 1.62
C ALA A 90 4.01 1.83 1.89
N GLU A 91 3.49 1.45 3.06
CA GLU A 91 2.12 1.75 3.47
C GLU A 91 1.91 3.23 3.78
N LEU A 92 2.90 3.91 4.41
CA LEU A 92 2.85 5.36 4.62
C LEU A 92 2.89 6.16 3.32
N THR A 93 3.64 5.69 2.34
CA THR A 93 3.79 6.36 1.04
C THR A 93 2.70 5.95 0.04
N ASP A 94 1.76 5.09 0.45
CA ASP A 94 0.75 4.45 -0.40
C ASP A 94 1.36 3.71 -1.61
N THR A 95 2.66 3.38 -1.57
CA THR A 95 3.38 2.67 -2.64
C THR A 95 3.32 1.15 -2.48
N THR A 96 2.53 0.64 -1.53
CA THR A 96 2.31 -0.79 -1.28
C THR A 96 1.93 -1.54 -2.56
N HIS A 97 1.16 -0.91 -3.44
CA HIS A 97 0.77 -1.48 -4.73
C HIS A 97 1.95 -1.69 -5.71
N ILE A 98 2.96 -0.84 -5.67
CA ILE A 98 4.19 -0.98 -6.48
C ILE A 98 5.11 -2.03 -5.85
N PHE A 99 5.23 -2.01 -4.52
CA PHE A 99 6.06 -2.95 -3.77
C PHE A 99 5.55 -4.39 -3.84
N LEU A 100 4.23 -4.57 -3.87
CA LEU A 100 3.58 -5.88 -4.00
C LEU A 100 3.26 -6.26 -5.45
N ALA A 101 3.45 -5.37 -6.43
CA ALA A 101 3.18 -5.67 -7.85
C ALA A 101 3.88 -6.95 -8.36
N PRO A 102 5.17 -7.20 -8.07
CA PRO A 102 5.83 -8.45 -8.47
C PRO A 102 5.23 -9.67 -7.78
N LEU A 103 4.72 -9.50 -6.55
CA LEU A 103 4.15 -10.58 -5.76
C LEU A 103 2.72 -10.93 -6.25
N THR A 104 1.93 -9.94 -6.67
CA THR A 104 0.60 -10.14 -7.28
C THR A 104 0.68 -10.77 -8.67
N VAL A 105 1.81 -10.66 -9.37
CA VAL A 105 2.03 -11.37 -10.65
C VAL A 105 2.25 -12.87 -10.42
N ILE A 106 2.79 -13.26 -9.26
CA ILE A 106 3.10 -14.66 -8.92
C ILE A 106 1.96 -15.33 -8.15
N LEU A 107 1.21 -14.58 -7.35
CA LEU A 107 0.07 -15.07 -6.58
C LEU A 107 -1.25 -14.64 -7.24
N PRO A 108 -2.02 -15.56 -7.86
CA PRO A 108 -3.35 -15.26 -8.38
C PRO A 108 -4.31 -15.08 -7.19
N PHE A 109 -4.32 -13.90 -6.58
CA PHE A 109 -5.44 -13.49 -5.75
C PHE A 109 -6.63 -13.26 -6.67
N GLY A 110 -7.56 -14.22 -6.67
CA GLY A 110 -8.80 -14.16 -7.45
C GLY A 110 -9.58 -12.89 -7.11
N ASP A 111 -9.73 -12.02 -8.10
CA ASP A 111 -10.56 -10.83 -8.05
C ASP A 111 -12.02 -11.27 -8.02
N ASN A 112 -12.54 -11.62 -6.84
CA ASN A 112 -13.96 -11.87 -6.64
C ASN A 112 -14.68 -10.53 -6.61
N LYS A 113 -14.87 -9.93 -7.79
CA LYS A 113 -15.97 -8.98 -8.01
C LYS A 113 -17.28 -9.74 -7.85
N THR A 114 -17.85 -9.69 -6.66
CA THR A 114 -19.25 -10.05 -6.46
C THR A 114 -20.10 -8.94 -7.04
N ASP A 115 -20.48 -9.11 -8.31
CA ASP A 115 -21.58 -8.40 -8.93
C ASP A 115 -22.90 -8.93 -8.33
N PHE A 116 -23.45 -8.22 -7.34
CA PHE A 116 -24.87 -8.32 -6.93
C PHE A 116 -25.38 -6.95 -6.48
#